data_AF-A0A6I7WVF6-F1
#
_entry.id   AF-A0A6I7WVF6-F1
#
_cell.length_a   1.000
_cell.length_b   1.000
_cell.length_c   1.000
_cell.angle_alpha   90.00
_cell.angle_beta   90.00
_cell.angle_gamma   90.00
#
_symmetry.space_group_name_H-M   'P 1'
#
loop_
_entity.id
_entity.type
_entity.pdbx_description
1 polymer ?
#
loop_
_entity_poly.entity_id
_entity_poly.type
_entity_poly.pdbx_seq_one_letter_code
_entity_poly.pdbx_strand_id
1 'polypeptide(L)' 'MARSKAFNEEEVLDKAVAVFWAKGYEATSMQDLVEAMGIQRGSLYATFGS' A
#
# COMPACT_ATOMS: atom_id res chain seq x y z
N MET A 1 19.24 -16.63 -2.25
CA MET A 1 18.65 -16.26 -0.95
C MET A 1 17.67 -15.15 -1.21
N ALA A 2 16.36 -15.42 -1.08
CA ALA A 2 15.32 -14.45 -1.37
C ALA A 2 15.55 -13.22 -0.48
N ARG A 3 15.80 -12.06 -1.10
CA ARG A 3 15.82 -10.78 -0.41
C ARG A 3 14.44 -10.67 0.24
N SER A 4 14.39 -10.79 1.57
CA SER A 4 13.17 -10.68 2.36
C SER A 4 12.37 -9.49 1.82
N LYS A 5 11.23 -9.75 1.17
CA LYS A 5 10.33 -8.65 0.78
C LYS A 5 10.12 -7.84 2.05
N ALA A 6 10.43 -6.54 2.00
CA ALA A 6 10.44 -5.67 3.18
C ALA A 6 9.05 -5.56 3.84
N PHE A 7 8.02 -6.11 3.20
CA PHE A 7 6.63 -6.22 3.64
C PHE A 7 5.97 -7.38 2.91
N ASN A 8 4.85 -7.88 3.44
CA ASN A 8 4.00 -8.84 2.74
C ASN A 8 3.04 -8.06 1.80
N GLU A 9 3.12 -8.32 0.50
CA GLU A 9 2.28 -7.64 -0.51
C GLU A 9 0.78 -7.89 -0.31
N GLU A 10 0.37 -9.10 0.09
CA GLU A 10 -1.04 -9.41 0.35
C GLU A 10 -1.57 -8.59 1.53
N GLU A 11 -0.82 -8.56 2.64
CA GLU A 11 -1.20 -7.80 3.83
C GLU A 11 -1.31 -6.29 3.53
N VAL A 12 -0.43 -5.78 2.68
CA VAL A 12 -0.39 -4.39 2.24
C VAL A 12 -1.58 -4.07 1.32
N LEU A 13 -1.94 -4.97 0.40
CA LEU A 13 -3.14 -4.84 -0.43
C LEU A 13 -4.43 -4.87 0.41
N ASP A 14 -4.54 -5.76 1.39
CA ASP A 14 -5.71 -5.83 2.28
C ASP A 14 -5.90 -4.51 3.04
N LYS A 15 -4.81 -3.92 3.52
CA LYS A 15 -4.84 -2.59 4.17
C LYS A 15 -5.29 -1.50 3.19
N ALA A 16 -4.82 -1.51 1.95
CA ALA A 16 -5.25 -0.55 0.93
C ALA A 16 -6.76 -0.68 0.63
N VAL A 17 -7.27 -1.90 0.49
CA VAL A 17 -8.71 -2.16 0.30
C VAL A 17 -9.53 -1.64 1.47
N ALA A 18 -9.07 -1.83 2.71
CA ALA A 18 -9.75 -1.31 3.89
C ALA A 18 -9.86 0.23 3.88
N VAL A 19 -8.82 0.94 3.42
CA VAL A 19 -8.88 2.41 3.25
C VAL A 19 -9.91 2.79 2.21
N PHE A 20 -9.92 2.11 1.06
CA PHE A 20 -10.91 2.36 0.01
C PHE A 20 -12.34 2.08 0.47
N TRP A 21 -12.58 1.05 1.29
CA TRP A 21 -13.90 0.81 1.88
C TRP A 21 -14.31 1.87 2.89
N ALA A 22 -13.38 2.40 3.68
CA ALA A 22 -13.69 3.39 4.70
C ALA A 22 -13.92 4.79 4.12
N LYS A 23 -13.13 5.19 3.11
CA LYS A 23 -13.13 6.56 2.56
C LYS A 23 -13.79 6.67 1.18
N GLY A 24 -13.87 5.58 0.42
CA GLY A 24 -14.19 5.60 -1.00
C GLY A 24 -12.97 5.93 -1.87
N TYR A 25 -13.03 5.55 -3.15
CA TYR A 25 -11.91 5.71 -4.09
C TYR A 25 -11.46 7.15 -4.28
N GLU A 26 -12.38 8.06 -4.61
CA GLU A 26 -12.08 9.48 -4.90
C GLU A 26 -11.52 10.25 -3.69
N ALA A 27 -11.92 9.88 -2.47
CA ALA A 27 -11.47 10.55 -1.25
C ALA A 27 -10.21 9.91 -0.66
N THR A 28 -9.69 8.84 -1.25
CA THR A 28 -8.48 8.15 -0.80
C THR A 28 -7.26 8.73 -1.49
N SER A 29 -6.36 9.33 -0.71
CA SER A 29 -5.10 9.86 -1.24
C SER A 29 -3.98 8.83 -1.21
N MET A 30 -2.91 9.07 -1.98
CA MET A 30 -1.70 8.24 -1.91
C MET A 30 -1.04 8.29 -0.51
N GLN A 31 -1.19 9.40 0.23
CA GLN A 31 -0.68 9.49 1.60
C GLN A 31 -1.46 8.54 2.52
N ASP A 32 -2.79 8.51 2.42
CA ASP A 32 -3.65 7.63 3.23
C ASP A 32 -3.28 6.15 3.03
N LEU A 33 -3.06 5.76 1.77
CA LEU A 33 -2.66 4.41 1.42
C LEU A 33 -1.32 4.08 2.07
N VAL A 34 -0.30 4.92 1.86
CA VAL A 34 1.08 4.67 2.33
C VAL A 34 1.15 4.63 3.86
N GLU A 35 0.38 5.47 4.55
CA GLU A 35 0.23 5.43 6.01
C GLU A 35 -0.45 4.16 6.49
N ALA A 36 -1.59 3.77 5.90
CA ALA A 36 -2.32 2.58 6.29
C ALA A 36 -1.53 1.29 6.02
N MET A 37 -0.82 1.24 4.90
CA MET A 37 0.00 0.11 4.49
C MET A 37 1.31 0.00 5.30
N GLY A 38 1.75 1.09 5.93
CA GLY A 38 3.01 1.12 6.70
C GLY A 38 4.27 1.00 5.84
N ILE A 39 4.17 1.33 4.55
CA ILE A 39 5.30 1.30 3.61
C ILE A 39 5.67 2.72 3.20
N GLN A 40 6.79 2.90 2.50
CA GLN A 40 7.14 4.19 1.92
C GLN A 40 6.59 4.31 0.50
N ARG A 41 6.27 5.54 0.06
CA ARG A 41 5.87 5.84 -1.33
C ARG A 41 6.82 5.23 -2.36
N GLY A 42 8.13 5.33 -2.13
CA GLY A 42 9.13 4.78 -3.04
C GLY A 42 9.02 3.27 -3.21
N SER A 43 8.77 2.54 -2.11
CA SER A 43 8.52 1.09 -2.15
C SER A 43 7.20 0.77 -2.85
N LEU A 44 6.15 1.55 -2.61
CA LEU A 44 4.88 1.40 -3.31
C LEU A 44 5.05 1.54 -4.82
N TYR A 45 5.68 2.61 -5.29
CA TYR A 45 5.90 2.81 -6.73
C TYR A 45 6.89 1.81 -7.31
N ALA A 46 7.89 1.35 -6.56
CA ALA A 46 8.80 0.32 -7.03
C ALA A 46 8.14 -1.08 -7.14
N THR A 47 7.10 -1.35 -6.35
CA THR A 47 6.41 -2.64 -6.32
C THR A 47 5.15 -2.66 -7.18
N PHE A 48 4.39 -1.56 -7.21
CA PHE A 48 3.09 -1.45 -7.88
C PHE A 48 3.04 -0.36 -8.96
N GLY A 49 4.08 0.47 -9.09
CA GLY A 49 4.21 1.43 -10.19
C GLY A 49 4.79 0.74 -11.42
N SER A 50 4.11 0.89 -12.55
CA SER A 50 4.60 0.45 -13.87
C SER A 50 5.68 1.37 -14.41
#